data_AF-A0A2L0A0F9-F1
#
_entry.id   AF-A0A2L0A0F9-F1
#
_cell.length_a   1.000
_cell.length_b   1.000
_cell.length_c   1.000
_cell.angle_alpha   90.00
_cell.angle_beta   90.00
_cell.angle_gamma   90.00
#
_symmetry.space_group_name_H-M   'P 1'
#
loop_
_entity.id
_entity.type
_entity.pdbx_description
1 polymer ?
#
loop_
_entity_poly.entity_id
_entity_poly.type
_entity_poly.pdbx_seq_one_letter_code
_entity_poly.pdbx_strand_id
1 'polypeptide(L)' 'NTTICAGYCMTRDINGKLFLPKYALSQDVCTYRDFIYRT' A
#
# COMPACT_ATOMS: atom_id res chain seq x y z
N ASN A 1 1.28 -24.71 -4.09
CA ASN A 1 0.74 -23.60 -4.91
C ASN A 1 0.13 -22.59 -3.95
N THR A 2 0.69 -21.38 -3.85
CA THR A 2 0.25 -20.33 -2.92
C THR A 2 -0.07 -19.06 -3.72
N THR A 3 -1.10 -18.33 -3.32
CA THR A 3 -1.49 -17.06 -3.96
C THR A 3 -0.77 -15.90 -3.30
N ILE A 4 -0.12 -15.05 -4.10
CA ILE A 4 0.54 -13.83 -3.64
C ILE A 4 -0.18 -12.58 -4.14
N CYS A 5 -0.15 -11.49 -3.36
CA CYS A 5 -0.61 -10.19 -3.83
C CYS A 5 0.44 -9.56 -4.76
N ALA A 6 0.03 -9.18 -5.96
CA ALA A 6 0.89 -8.53 -6.95
C ALA A 6 0.09 -7.48 -7.72
N GLY A 7 0.69 -6.30 -7.93
CA GLY A 7 0.08 -5.20 -8.65
C GLY A 7 0.77 -3.87 -8.35
N TYR A 8 0.41 -2.84 -9.11
CA TYR A 8 0.86 -1.47 -8.88
C TYR A 8 -0.17 -0.73 -8.01
N CYS A 9 0.32 -0.04 -6.98
CA CYS A 9 -0.49 0.84 -6.14
C CYS A 9 -0.12 2.29 -6.42
N MET A 10 -1.12 3.18 -6.34
CA MET A 10 -0.90 4.61 -6.51
C MET A 10 -0.23 5.18 -5.26
N THR A 11 0.97 5.75 -5.42
CA THR A 11 1.65 6.48 -4.37
C THR A 11 1.57 7.98 -4.62
N ARG A 12 1.50 8.76 -3.54
CA ARG A 12 1.56 10.23 -3.59
C ARG A 12 2.88 10.69 -2.99
N ASP A 13 3.63 11.47 -3.76
CA ASP A 13 4.92 12.00 -3.31
C ASP A 13 4.75 13.32 -2.52
N ILE A 14 5.61 13.49 -1.52
CA ILE A 14 5.56 14.59 -0.53
C ILE A 14 6.18 15.87 -1.09
N ASN A 15 7.12 15.78 -2.02
CA ASN A 15 7.91 16.92 -2.48
C ASN A 15 7.06 18.02 -3.13
N GLY A 16 5.82 17.73 -3.54
CA GLY A 16 4.87 18.72 -4.06
C GLY A 16 3.92 19.34 -3.02
N LYS A 17 3.86 18.85 -1.78
CA LYS A 17 2.88 19.26 -0.76
C LYS A 17 3.46 19.26 0.66
N LEU A 18 4.40 20.18 0.91
CA LEU A 18 5.06 20.41 2.21
C LEU A 18 4.09 20.76 3.37
N PHE A 19 2.82 21.07 3.06
CA PHE A 19 1.79 21.50 4.01
C PHE A 19 0.73 20.44 4.34
N LEU A 20 0.81 19.23 3.78
CA LEU A 20 -0.14 18.18 4.13
C LEU A 20 0.29 17.49 5.43
N PRO A 21 -0.62 17.34 6.40
CA PRO A 21 -0.33 16.62 7.63
C PRO A 21 -0.03 15.14 7.31
N LYS A 22 0.91 14.54 8.07
CA LYS A 22 1.49 13.21 7.83
C LYS A 22 0.47 12.06 7.65
N TYR A 23 -0.76 12.21 8.14
CA TYR A 23 -1.82 11.22 7.94
C TYR A 23 -2.39 11.22 6.52
N ALA A 24 -2.37 12.36 5.82
CA ALA A 24 -2.77 12.48 4.41
C ALA A 24 -1.72 11.92 3.44
N LEU A 25 -0.66 11.34 4.01
CA LEU A 25 0.61 11.02 3.38
C LEU A 25 0.95 9.53 3.55
N SER A 26 0.04 8.77 4.16
CA SER A 26 0.06 7.31 4.13
C SER A 26 0.05 6.84 2.68
N GLN A 27 1.02 6.02 2.30
CA GLN A 27 1.12 5.44 0.96
C GLN A 27 0.28 4.16 0.87
N ASP A 28 -0.49 4.03 -0.21
CA ASP A 28 -1.18 2.80 -0.51
C ASP A 28 -0.18 1.77 -1.04
N VAL A 29 -0.06 0.64 -0.35
CA VAL A 29 0.85 -0.47 -0.69
C VAL A 29 0.06 -1.74 -0.96
N CYS A 30 0.55 -2.57 -1.89
CA CYS A 30 -0.09 -3.84 -2.23
C CYS A 30 0.15 -4.86 -1.11
N THR A 31 -0.91 -5.21 -0.38
CA THR A 31 -0.84 -6.14 0.75
C THR A 31 -2.00 -7.13 0.73
N TYR A 32 -1.85 -8.22 1.48
CA TYR A 32 -2.92 -9.21 1.64
C TYR A 32 -4.09 -8.60 2.42
N ARG A 33 -5.25 -8.50 1.76
CA ARG A 33 -6.49 -8.12 2.43
C ARG A 33 -7.08 -9.29 3.22
N ASP A 34 -7.12 -10.45 2.58
CA ASP A 34 -7.62 -11.70 3.16
C ASP A 34 -6.62 -12.82 2.84
N PHE A 35 -6.23 -13.59 3.84
CA PHE A 35 -5.32 -14.73 3.67
C PHE A 35 -5.74 -15.91 4.54
N ILE A 36 -5.41 -17.12 4.08
CA ILE A 36 -5.64 -18.37 4.82
C ILE A 36 -4.33 -19.14 4.79
N TYR A 37 -3.84 -19.53 5.97
CA TYR A 37 -2.69 -20.43 6.06
C TYR A 37 -3.11 -21.87 5.76
N ARG A 38 -2.35 -22.54 4.90
CA ARG A 38 -2.50 -23.96 4.56
C ARG A 38 -1.13 -24.60 4.60
N THR A 39 -1.06 -25.83 5.12
CA THR A 39 0.16 -26.64 5.19
C THR A 39 0.19 -27.62 4.02
#